data_AF-A0A0G4GWG9-F1
#
_entry.id   AF-A0A0G4GWG9-F1
#
_cell.length_a   1.000
_cell.length_b   1.000
_cell.length_c   1.000
_cell.angle_alpha   90.00
_cell.angle_beta   90.00
_cell.angle_gamma   90.00
#
_symmetry.space_group_name_H-M   'P 1'
#
loop_
_entity.id
_entity.type
_entity.pdbx_description
1 polymer ?
#
loop_
_entity_poly.entity_id
_entity_poly.type
_entity_poly.pdbx_seq_one_letter_code
_entity_poly.pdbx_strand_id
1 'polypeptide(L)'
;MGNNHTANRHGAVIDNQTLEFLHKADRDALHTRSEVGSLRVTAHFLYEVDFSAAVLCNRLNRCLAAKGLHTIIAFDAQLDRPLLLKAIWLVDTQQWTEVADALKLAAQRGFCQLPITLAVADCERHDSKQAYLADVRVIALWKMVGRHVNFGGNYGRFELFDQPGGGVRAIKDEPGYKLDINPPLPPAHPYHTHTINDNPPVRSTICRQEGGWTADGAETTDASISAFITRVILAVSLANWGKTPLVLIDRRAHGGVLDGLLNHSPHQPPNRCTAIMASRLDDRYPPLEIRTVLLTPFNGPFVAWIDLCIVPDTNIVFVSALTTEPPVGDASDAFKDRRPVTAPLVGGPLGSTIADMVVNRQEVADEEEGADDEDGEDDDDDGSDSDDDMDGELEGDADGDG
;
A
#
# COMPACT_ATOMS: atom_id res chain seq x y z
N MET A 1 4.87 -10.99 -64.41
CA MET A 1 6.08 -10.88 -63.56
C MET A 1 5.62 -10.48 -62.17
N GLY A 2 5.46 -11.44 -61.27
CA GLY A 2 5.12 -11.20 -59.86
C GLY A 2 6.12 -11.97 -59.02
N ASN A 3 6.98 -11.25 -58.30
CA ASN A 3 7.97 -11.87 -57.42
C ASN A 3 7.45 -11.85 -55.98
N ASN A 4 7.24 -13.05 -55.46
CA ASN A 4 7.15 -13.35 -54.04
C ASN A 4 8.48 -13.02 -53.35
N HIS A 5 8.44 -12.24 -52.27
CA HIS A 5 9.47 -12.29 -51.24
C HIS A 5 8.81 -12.46 -49.88
N THR A 6 8.78 -13.71 -49.43
CA THR A 6 8.67 -14.13 -48.04
C THR A 6 9.85 -13.55 -47.25
N ALA A 7 9.60 -12.54 -46.44
CA ALA A 7 10.56 -12.09 -45.43
C ALA A 7 10.48 -13.04 -44.23
N ASN A 8 11.49 -13.91 -44.13
CA ASN A 8 11.70 -14.81 -43.02
C ASN A 8 11.90 -13.99 -41.73
N ARG A 9 10.89 -13.99 -40.85
CA ARG A 9 10.94 -13.34 -39.53
C ARG A 9 11.57 -14.29 -38.54
N HIS A 10 12.89 -14.24 -38.39
CA HIS A 10 13.57 -14.86 -37.25
C HIS A 10 14.32 -13.74 -36.52
N GLY A 11 13.90 -13.45 -35.28
CA GLY A 11 14.69 -12.64 -34.36
C GLY A 11 16.01 -13.35 -34.07
N ALA A 12 17.07 -12.58 -33.78
CA ALA A 12 18.35 -13.16 -33.44
C ALA A 12 18.21 -13.95 -32.12
N VAL A 13 18.50 -15.25 -32.19
CA VAL A 13 18.52 -16.18 -31.06
C VAL A 13 19.94 -16.23 -30.50
N ILE A 14 20.08 -16.07 -29.19
CA ILE A 14 21.30 -16.41 -28.45
C ILE A 14 20.91 -17.53 -27.48
N ASP A 15 21.56 -18.69 -27.56
CA ASP A 15 21.36 -19.84 -26.67
C ASP A 15 19.90 -20.25 -26.40
N ASN A 16 19.07 -20.29 -27.45
CA ASN A 16 17.64 -20.63 -27.39
C ASN A 16 16.76 -19.69 -26.53
N GLN A 17 17.25 -18.51 -26.13
CA GLN A 17 16.45 -17.48 -25.47
C GLN A 17 16.41 -16.19 -26.30
N THR A 18 15.21 -15.72 -26.60
CA THR A 18 15.00 -14.46 -27.34
C THR A 18 15.07 -13.30 -26.34
N LEU A 19 16.22 -12.62 -26.29
CA LEU A 19 16.40 -11.46 -25.40
C LEU A 19 15.78 -10.19 -26.03
N GLU A 20 14.53 -9.87 -25.70
CA GLU A 20 13.77 -8.76 -26.31
C GLU A 20 14.00 -7.37 -25.66
N PHE A 21 15.12 -7.17 -24.95
CA PHE A 21 15.32 -6.00 -24.08
C PHE A 21 15.83 -4.74 -24.82
N LEU A 22 16.28 -4.85 -26.08
CA LEU A 22 16.94 -3.77 -26.81
C LEU A 22 16.49 -3.63 -28.28
N HIS A 23 15.19 -3.77 -28.59
CA HIS A 23 14.68 -3.44 -29.92
C HIS A 23 13.78 -2.19 -29.97
N LYS A 24 14.44 -1.07 -30.32
CA LYS A 24 14.08 -0.10 -31.37
C LYS A 24 12.58 0.12 -31.66
N ALA A 25 11.90 0.83 -30.78
CA ALA A 25 10.77 1.68 -31.13
C ALA A 25 10.96 3.05 -30.43
N ASP A 26 10.40 4.10 -31.03
CA ASP A 26 10.57 5.53 -30.72
C ASP A 26 11.84 6.18 -31.26
N ARG A 27 11.82 6.40 -32.58
CA ARG A 27 12.87 7.13 -33.32
C ARG A 27 12.70 8.65 -33.36
N ASP A 28 11.55 9.23 -33.02
CA ASP A 28 11.32 10.65 -33.31
C ASP A 28 10.69 11.42 -32.14
N ALA A 29 11.54 12.00 -31.29
CA ALA A 29 11.29 13.23 -30.55
C ALA A 29 12.59 13.66 -29.83
N LEU A 30 13.53 14.31 -30.54
CA LEU A 30 14.74 14.80 -29.86
C LEU A 30 15.47 15.91 -30.61
N HIS A 31 14.99 17.14 -30.41
CA HIS A 31 15.85 18.33 -30.41
C HIS A 31 15.36 19.27 -29.33
N THR A 32 15.98 19.19 -28.14
CA THR A 32 16.37 20.30 -27.23
C THR A 32 16.52 19.75 -25.80
N ARG A 33 17.73 19.30 -25.43
CA ARG A 33 18.31 19.41 -24.07
C ARG A 33 19.71 18.76 -24.03
N SER A 34 20.68 19.52 -23.55
CA SER A 34 22.13 19.31 -23.71
C SER A 34 22.75 18.18 -22.87
N GLU A 35 21.96 17.31 -22.24
CA GLU A 35 22.49 16.24 -21.36
C GLU A 35 22.15 14.83 -21.83
N VAL A 36 21.40 14.67 -22.94
CA VAL A 36 21.02 13.37 -23.52
C VAL A 36 22.08 12.82 -24.49
N GLY A 37 23.08 13.63 -24.84
CA GLY A 37 24.19 13.24 -25.72
C GLY A 37 25.02 12.06 -25.18
N SER A 38 25.04 11.86 -23.86
CA SER A 38 25.81 10.77 -23.26
C SER A 38 25.09 9.42 -23.32
N LEU A 39 23.75 9.37 -23.21
CA LEU A 39 23.02 8.09 -23.18
C LEU A 39 22.75 7.49 -24.57
N ARG A 40 22.58 8.34 -25.60
CA ARG A 40 22.34 7.89 -26.98
C ARG A 40 23.53 7.15 -27.60
N VAL A 41 24.76 7.54 -27.26
CA VAL A 41 25.97 6.81 -27.65
C VAL A 41 26.13 5.54 -26.79
N THR A 42 25.76 5.60 -25.50
CA THR A 42 25.94 4.47 -24.59
C THR A 42 25.02 3.29 -24.93
N ALA A 43 23.77 3.47 -25.38
CA ALA A 43 22.88 2.33 -25.66
C ALA A 43 23.27 1.50 -26.91
N HIS A 44 23.75 2.13 -27.99
CA HIS A 44 24.30 1.41 -29.15
C HIS A 44 25.66 0.77 -28.81
N PHE A 45 26.50 1.48 -28.03
CA PHE A 45 27.77 0.96 -27.52
C PHE A 45 27.59 -0.22 -26.57
N LEU A 46 26.54 -0.26 -25.74
CA LEU A 46 26.21 -1.38 -24.84
C LEU A 46 25.76 -2.65 -25.55
N TYR A 47 25.22 -2.53 -26.77
CA TYR A 47 24.80 -3.68 -27.57
C TYR A 47 25.95 -4.24 -28.42
N GLU A 48 26.85 -3.38 -28.90
CA GLU A 48 28.01 -3.79 -29.72
C GLU A 48 29.27 -4.11 -28.91
N VAL A 49 29.38 -3.63 -27.66
CA VAL A 49 30.50 -3.91 -26.77
C VAL A 49 30.08 -4.93 -25.74
N ASP A 50 30.72 -6.10 -25.77
CA ASP A 50 30.53 -7.14 -24.77
C ASP A 50 31.11 -6.70 -23.42
N PHE A 51 30.27 -6.05 -22.59
CA PHE A 51 30.66 -5.65 -21.25
C PHE A 51 30.73 -6.86 -20.33
N SER A 52 31.87 -7.04 -19.66
CA SER A 52 31.97 -8.06 -18.62
C SER A 52 30.97 -7.78 -17.49
N ALA A 53 30.50 -8.84 -16.82
CA ALA A 53 29.58 -8.72 -15.69
C ALA A 53 30.13 -7.77 -14.61
N ALA A 54 31.46 -7.79 -14.37
CA ALA A 54 32.12 -6.88 -13.44
C ALA A 54 31.94 -5.39 -13.81
N VAL A 55 32.02 -5.04 -15.09
CA VAL A 55 31.80 -3.65 -15.53
C VAL A 55 30.33 -3.24 -15.36
N LEU A 56 29.40 -4.15 -15.65
CA LEU A 56 27.97 -3.91 -15.45
C LEU A 56 27.62 -3.76 -13.96
N CYS A 57 28.14 -4.62 -13.07
CA CYS A 57 27.98 -4.48 -11.62
C CYS A 57 28.50 -3.14 -11.11
N ASN A 58 29.68 -2.71 -11.56
CA ASN A 58 30.25 -1.40 -11.19
C ASN A 58 29.37 -0.24 -11.67
N ARG A 59 28.73 -0.37 -12.83
CA ARG A 59 27.76 0.63 -13.31
C ARG A 59 26.49 0.63 -12.46
N LEU A 60 25.93 -0.54 -12.18
CA LEU A 60 24.74 -0.69 -11.34
C LEU A 60 24.94 -0.05 -9.96
N ASN A 61 26.07 -0.31 -9.31
CA ASN A 61 26.41 0.30 -8.02
C ASN A 61 26.49 1.83 -8.09
N ARG A 62 27.01 2.39 -9.19
CA ARG A 62 27.01 3.84 -9.41
C ARG A 62 25.60 4.39 -9.61
N CYS A 63 24.74 3.70 -10.35
CA CYS A 63 23.33 4.08 -10.52
C CYS A 63 22.60 4.07 -9.17
N LEU A 64 22.80 3.03 -8.35
CA LEU A 64 22.24 2.94 -7.00
C LEU A 64 22.70 4.10 -6.11
N ALA A 65 23.99 4.42 -6.13
CA ALA A 65 24.53 5.55 -5.38
C ALA A 65 23.94 6.89 -5.84
N ALA A 66 23.89 7.12 -7.16
CA ALA A 66 23.36 8.35 -7.75
C ALA A 66 21.86 8.57 -7.45
N LYS A 67 21.10 7.49 -7.28
CA LYS A 67 19.67 7.53 -6.93
C LYS A 67 19.41 7.47 -5.42
N GLY A 68 20.46 7.39 -4.59
CA GLY A 68 20.31 7.23 -3.14
C GLY A 68 19.70 5.88 -2.72
N LEU A 69 19.76 4.86 -3.57
CA LEU A 69 19.15 3.55 -3.35
C LEU A 69 20.10 2.50 -2.78
N HIS A 70 21.42 2.78 -2.79
CA HIS A 70 22.46 1.82 -2.35
C HIS A 70 22.36 1.35 -0.90
N THR A 71 21.65 2.10 -0.04
CA THR A 71 21.38 1.70 1.36
C THR A 71 20.02 1.01 1.53
N ILE A 72 19.24 0.88 0.46
CA ILE A 72 17.85 0.40 0.48
C ILE A 72 17.74 -0.91 -0.28
N ILE A 73 18.34 -0.98 -1.46
CA ILE A 73 18.37 -2.18 -2.29
C ILE A 73 19.81 -2.46 -2.74
N ALA A 74 20.11 -3.75 -2.85
CA ALA A 74 21.28 -4.31 -3.48
C ALA A 74 20.83 -5.39 -4.48
N PHE A 75 21.69 -5.75 -5.41
CA PHE A 75 21.46 -6.86 -6.32
C PHE A 75 22.48 -7.96 -6.04
N ASP A 76 22.06 -9.21 -6.19
CA ASP A 76 22.92 -10.37 -5.99
C ASP A 76 24.14 -10.32 -6.94
N ALA A 77 25.32 -10.67 -6.43
CA ALA A 77 26.54 -10.72 -7.22
C ALA A 77 26.51 -11.81 -8.32
N GLN A 78 25.57 -12.77 -8.21
CA GLN A 78 25.37 -13.86 -9.16
C GLN A 78 24.51 -13.48 -10.37
N LEU A 79 23.98 -12.25 -10.45
CA LEU A 79 23.22 -11.83 -11.62
C LEU A 79 24.10 -11.92 -12.87
N ASP A 80 23.54 -12.54 -13.90
CA ASP A 80 24.17 -12.63 -15.21
C ASP A 80 24.05 -11.32 -16.00
N ARG A 81 24.63 -11.28 -17.20
CA ARG A 81 24.66 -10.05 -18.00
C ARG A 81 23.25 -9.54 -18.35
N PRO A 82 22.31 -10.37 -18.85
CA PRO A 82 20.93 -9.93 -19.08
C PRO A 82 20.26 -9.30 -17.86
N LEU A 83 20.34 -9.95 -16.69
CA LEU A 83 19.70 -9.45 -15.48
C LEU A 83 20.39 -8.19 -14.94
N LEU A 84 21.71 -8.07 -15.08
CA LEU A 84 22.44 -6.84 -14.75
C LEU A 84 22.01 -5.66 -15.63
N LEU A 85 21.83 -5.86 -16.94
CA LEU A 85 21.32 -4.81 -17.83
C LEU A 85 19.90 -4.39 -17.45
N LYS A 86 19.04 -5.36 -17.11
CA LYS A 86 17.70 -5.09 -16.60
C LYS A 86 17.74 -4.30 -15.29
N ALA A 87 18.57 -4.70 -14.33
CA ALA A 87 18.74 -4.01 -13.06
C ALA A 87 19.21 -2.56 -13.25
N ILE A 88 20.18 -2.33 -14.15
CA ILE A 88 20.63 -0.97 -14.49
C ILE A 88 19.47 -0.15 -15.05
N TRP A 89 18.69 -0.71 -15.98
CA TRP A 89 17.53 -0.01 -16.53
C TRP A 89 16.49 0.33 -15.45
N LEU A 90 16.17 -0.62 -14.56
CA LEU A 90 15.22 -0.41 -13.46
C LEU A 90 15.68 0.73 -12.54
N VAL A 91 16.95 0.72 -12.12
CA VAL A 91 17.49 1.74 -11.20
C VAL A 91 17.62 3.11 -11.88
N ASP A 92 18.07 3.14 -13.14
CA ASP A 92 18.37 4.40 -13.82
C ASP A 92 17.09 5.11 -14.31
N THR A 93 16.11 4.35 -14.79
CA THR A 93 14.95 4.90 -15.51
C THR A 93 13.68 4.98 -14.67
N GLN A 94 13.52 4.13 -13.66
CA GLN A 94 12.29 4.09 -12.87
C GLN A 94 12.35 5.04 -11.69
N GLN A 95 11.18 5.52 -11.27
CA GLN A 95 11.03 6.22 -10.00
C GLN A 95 10.86 5.17 -8.90
N TRP A 96 11.62 5.31 -7.82
CA TRP A 96 11.63 4.36 -6.71
C TRP A 96 11.06 4.94 -5.43
N THR A 97 10.68 6.22 -5.39
CA THR A 97 10.38 6.97 -4.17
C THR A 97 9.37 6.25 -3.27
N GLU A 98 8.21 5.86 -3.81
CA GLU A 98 7.15 5.22 -3.03
C GLU A 98 7.56 3.86 -2.47
N VAL A 99 8.25 3.05 -3.28
CA VAL A 99 8.72 1.72 -2.92
C VAL A 99 9.86 1.80 -1.91
N ALA A 100 10.79 2.73 -2.12
CA ALA A 100 11.90 2.99 -1.22
C ALA A 100 11.41 3.47 0.14
N ASP A 101 10.41 4.35 0.17
CA ASP A 101 9.82 4.87 1.40
C ASP A 101 9.05 3.78 2.17
N ALA A 102 8.26 2.96 1.46
CA ALA A 102 7.61 1.79 2.06
C ALA A 102 8.62 0.76 2.60
N LEU A 103 9.74 0.51 1.90
CA LEU A 103 10.80 -0.39 2.38
C LEU A 103 11.50 0.17 3.63
N LYS A 104 11.78 1.48 3.67
CA LYS A 104 12.34 2.11 4.88
C LYS A 104 11.37 2.02 6.05
N LEU A 105 10.08 2.26 5.83
CA LEU A 105 9.07 2.08 6.87
C LEU A 105 9.02 0.63 7.37
N ALA A 106 9.02 -0.34 6.45
CA ALA A 106 9.06 -1.76 6.81
C ALA A 106 10.30 -2.11 7.65
N ALA A 107 11.46 -1.56 7.32
CA ALA A 107 12.70 -1.77 8.07
C ALA A 107 12.67 -1.09 9.45
N GLN A 108 12.16 0.13 9.52
CA GLN A 108 11.94 0.86 10.78
C GLN A 108 10.98 0.10 11.72
N ARG A 109 10.07 -0.67 11.13
CA ARG A 109 9.11 -1.54 11.81
C ARG A 109 9.66 -2.97 12.02
N GLY A 110 10.91 -3.24 11.66
CA GLY A 110 11.57 -4.53 11.89
C GLY A 110 11.14 -5.66 10.94
N PHE A 111 10.36 -5.37 9.89
CA PHE A 111 9.87 -6.39 8.94
C PHE A 111 10.89 -6.75 7.86
N CYS A 112 11.94 -5.96 7.69
CA CYS A 112 13.06 -6.28 6.82
C CYS A 112 14.35 -5.62 7.30
N GLN A 113 15.48 -6.05 6.74
CA GLN A 113 16.77 -5.38 6.94
C GLN A 113 17.18 -4.73 5.63
N LEU A 114 17.62 -3.47 5.70
CA LEU A 114 18.13 -2.75 4.53
C LEU A 114 19.67 -2.77 4.50
N PRO A 115 20.28 -2.85 3.29
CA PRO A 115 19.60 -3.02 2.01
C PRO A 115 19.03 -4.44 1.83
N ILE A 116 17.87 -4.56 1.17
CA ILE A 116 17.39 -5.88 0.71
C ILE A 116 18.18 -6.32 -0.52
N THR A 117 18.48 -7.61 -0.64
CA THR A 117 19.21 -8.15 -1.79
C THR A 117 18.25 -8.78 -2.80
N LEU A 118 18.18 -8.19 -3.98
CA LEU A 118 17.37 -8.68 -5.09
C LEU A 118 18.13 -9.78 -5.85
N ALA A 119 17.58 -10.99 -5.82
CA ALA A 119 18.11 -12.18 -6.46
C ALA A 119 17.56 -12.36 -7.88
N VAL A 120 18.02 -13.41 -8.56
CA VAL A 120 17.53 -13.82 -9.89
C VAL A 120 16.00 -13.93 -9.89
N ALA A 121 15.42 -14.65 -8.93
CA ALA A 121 13.97 -14.84 -8.82
C ALA A 121 13.18 -13.53 -8.65
N ASP A 122 13.77 -12.49 -8.03
CA ASP A 122 13.13 -11.16 -7.95
C ASP A 122 13.11 -10.48 -9.30
N CYS A 123 14.25 -10.53 -9.99
CA CYS A 123 14.40 -9.93 -11.29
C CYS A 123 13.56 -10.66 -12.35
N GLU A 124 13.30 -11.95 -12.20
CA GLU A 124 12.48 -12.76 -13.11
C GLU A 124 10.98 -12.61 -12.92
N ARG A 125 10.52 -11.86 -11.90
CA ARG A 125 9.09 -11.51 -11.74
C ARG A 125 8.48 -10.85 -12.97
N HIS A 126 9.32 -10.22 -13.78
CA HIS A 126 8.94 -9.72 -15.09
C HIS A 126 9.89 -10.36 -16.11
N ASP A 127 9.40 -11.15 -17.05
CA ASP A 127 10.25 -11.80 -18.05
C ASP A 127 10.84 -10.82 -19.08
N SER A 128 10.22 -9.64 -19.21
CA SER A 128 10.51 -8.65 -20.24
C SER A 128 10.29 -7.23 -19.74
N LYS A 129 10.80 -6.26 -20.51
CA LYS A 129 10.52 -4.84 -20.27
C LYS A 129 9.03 -4.53 -20.49
N GLN A 130 8.43 -5.16 -21.48
CA GLN A 130 7.03 -5.00 -21.86
C GLN A 130 6.12 -5.53 -20.75
N ALA A 131 6.44 -6.70 -20.17
CA ALA A 131 5.72 -7.22 -19.00
C ALA A 131 5.79 -6.23 -17.82
N TYR A 132 6.99 -5.70 -17.52
CA TYR A 132 7.13 -4.68 -16.46
C TYR A 132 6.29 -3.42 -16.75
N LEU A 133 6.31 -2.92 -17.99
CA LEU A 133 5.59 -1.70 -18.38
C LEU A 133 4.08 -1.90 -18.56
N ALA A 134 3.61 -3.15 -18.63
CA ALA A 134 2.18 -3.48 -18.66
C ALA A 134 1.55 -3.31 -17.27
N ASP A 135 2.34 -3.43 -16.21
CA ASP A 135 1.92 -3.17 -14.85
C ASP A 135 2.01 -1.69 -14.51
N VAL A 136 1.22 -1.28 -13.52
CA VAL A 136 1.45 -0.02 -12.82
C VAL A 136 2.83 -0.08 -12.14
N ARG A 137 3.65 0.97 -12.32
CA ARG A 137 5.02 1.03 -11.82
C ARG A 137 5.19 0.58 -10.37
N VAL A 138 4.37 1.09 -9.44
CA VAL A 138 4.49 0.73 -8.02
C VAL A 138 4.21 -0.76 -7.80
N ILE A 139 3.21 -1.36 -8.47
CA ILE A 139 2.99 -2.82 -8.44
C ILE A 139 4.18 -3.57 -9.03
N ALA A 140 4.67 -3.14 -10.19
CA ALA A 140 5.76 -3.80 -10.90
C ALA A 140 7.01 -3.90 -10.02
N LEU A 141 7.38 -2.80 -9.37
CA LEU A 141 8.48 -2.76 -8.42
C LEU A 141 8.18 -3.55 -7.15
N TRP A 142 6.97 -3.43 -6.59
CA TRP A 142 6.61 -4.12 -5.36
C TRP A 142 6.55 -5.65 -5.52
N LYS A 143 6.20 -6.18 -6.70
CA LYS A 143 6.33 -7.61 -7.02
C LYS A 143 7.77 -8.13 -6.84
N MET A 144 8.77 -7.29 -7.12
CA MET A 144 10.17 -7.65 -6.98
C MET A 144 10.67 -7.54 -5.54
N VAL A 145 10.19 -6.55 -4.77
CA VAL A 145 10.75 -6.26 -3.44
C VAL A 145 9.89 -6.75 -2.27
N GLY A 146 8.59 -6.92 -2.47
CA GLY A 146 7.61 -7.10 -1.40
C GLY A 146 7.87 -8.37 -0.58
N ARG A 147 8.29 -9.46 -1.23
CA ARG A 147 8.57 -10.74 -0.54
C ARG A 147 9.68 -10.67 0.50
N HIS A 148 10.46 -9.58 0.50
CA HIS A 148 11.50 -9.31 1.50
C HIS A 148 10.96 -8.61 2.75
N VAL A 149 9.70 -8.16 2.74
CA VAL A 149 8.97 -7.63 3.89
C VAL A 149 8.23 -8.78 4.57
N ASN A 150 8.72 -9.20 5.74
CA ASN A 150 8.22 -10.32 6.51
C ASN A 150 7.61 -9.83 7.82
N PHE A 151 6.28 -9.98 7.95
CA PHE A 151 5.54 -9.66 9.16
C PHE A 151 5.69 -10.74 10.24
N GLY A 152 6.11 -11.95 9.86
CA GLY A 152 6.28 -13.08 10.77
C GLY A 152 4.96 -13.71 11.23
N GLY A 153 5.06 -14.83 11.94
CA GLY A 153 3.90 -15.57 12.47
C GLY A 153 2.83 -15.84 11.41
N ASN A 154 1.57 -15.66 11.79
CA ASN A 154 0.41 -15.85 10.90
C ASN A 154 0.20 -14.70 9.90
N TYR A 155 0.94 -13.60 10.04
CA TYR A 155 0.89 -12.46 9.11
C TYR A 155 1.75 -12.69 7.86
N GLY A 156 2.67 -13.66 7.88
CA GLY A 156 3.44 -14.05 6.71
C GLY A 156 4.28 -12.91 6.11
N ARG A 157 4.26 -12.75 4.79
CA ARG A 157 5.05 -11.75 4.04
C ARG A 157 4.17 -10.90 3.15
N PHE A 158 4.65 -9.72 2.77
CA PHE A 158 3.94 -8.87 1.81
C PHE A 158 4.30 -9.23 0.36
N GLU A 159 3.66 -10.25 -0.17
CA GLU A 159 3.86 -10.65 -1.57
C GLU A 159 2.71 -10.22 -2.48
N LEU A 160 3.01 -9.92 -3.74
CA LEU A 160 2.01 -9.71 -4.79
C LEU A 160 2.05 -10.89 -5.76
N PHE A 161 0.88 -11.38 -6.14
CA PHE A 161 0.71 -12.55 -7.00
C PHE A 161 -0.08 -12.20 -8.25
N ASP A 162 0.47 -12.57 -9.41
CA ASP A 162 -0.20 -12.44 -10.69
C ASP A 162 -1.35 -13.42 -10.84
N GLN A 163 -2.45 -12.96 -11.44
CA GLN A 163 -3.62 -13.80 -11.69
C GLN A 163 -3.79 -14.14 -13.17
N PRO A 164 -4.19 -15.38 -13.49
CA PRO A 164 -4.63 -15.71 -14.84
C PRO A 164 -5.78 -14.78 -15.27
N GLY A 165 -5.60 -14.07 -16.38
CA GLY A 165 -6.60 -13.13 -16.91
C GLY A 165 -6.38 -11.65 -16.56
N GLY A 166 -5.27 -11.31 -15.89
CA GLY A 166 -4.95 -9.93 -15.53
C GLY A 166 -5.56 -9.57 -14.18
N GLY A 167 -4.71 -9.17 -13.24
CA GLY A 167 -5.10 -8.87 -11.87
C GLY A 167 -4.01 -9.25 -10.90
N VAL A 168 -4.09 -8.69 -9.70
CA VAL A 168 -3.07 -8.86 -8.65
C VAL A 168 -3.77 -9.29 -7.36
N ARG A 169 -3.20 -10.26 -6.66
CA ARG A 169 -3.52 -10.55 -5.26
C ARG A 169 -2.39 -10.07 -4.35
N ALA A 170 -2.70 -9.74 -3.11
CA ALA A 170 -1.72 -9.31 -2.12
C ALA A 170 -1.74 -10.19 -0.87
N ILE A 171 -0.58 -10.38 -0.24
CA ILE A 171 -0.38 -11.17 0.99
C ILE A 171 -0.51 -12.68 0.77
N LYS A 172 -1.66 -13.16 0.25
CA LYS A 172 -1.92 -14.57 -0.06
C LYS A 172 -2.39 -14.74 -1.49
N ASP A 173 -2.02 -15.83 -2.13
CA ASP A 173 -2.54 -16.19 -3.46
C ASP A 173 -3.88 -16.92 -3.36
N GLU A 174 -4.88 -16.24 -2.79
CA GLU A 174 -6.22 -16.78 -2.55
C GLU A 174 -7.30 -15.82 -3.08
N PRO A 175 -8.46 -16.31 -3.56
CA PRO A 175 -9.46 -15.49 -4.24
C PRO A 175 -9.89 -14.21 -3.51
N GLY A 176 -10.01 -14.24 -2.18
CA GLY A 176 -10.40 -13.07 -1.38
C GLY A 176 -9.35 -11.95 -1.34
N TYR A 177 -8.08 -12.26 -1.62
CA TYR A 177 -6.96 -11.31 -1.49
C TYR A 177 -6.72 -10.50 -2.76
N LYS A 178 -7.73 -10.39 -3.64
CA LYS A 178 -7.65 -9.65 -4.88
C LYS A 178 -7.59 -8.14 -4.61
N LEU A 179 -6.73 -7.47 -5.38
CA LEU A 179 -6.73 -6.01 -5.49
C LEU A 179 -7.49 -5.60 -6.74
N ASP A 180 -8.42 -4.67 -6.59
CA ASP A 180 -8.99 -3.94 -7.73
C ASP A 180 -8.17 -2.68 -7.99
N ILE A 181 -7.41 -2.68 -9.08
CA ILE A 181 -6.44 -1.63 -9.40
C ILE A 181 -7.10 -0.58 -10.27
N ASN A 182 -7.03 0.67 -9.84
CA ASN A 182 -7.72 1.80 -10.46
C ASN A 182 -9.24 1.52 -10.64
N PRO A 183 -9.95 1.17 -9.55
CA PRO A 183 -11.36 0.83 -9.61
C PRO A 183 -12.17 2.03 -10.13
N PRO A 184 -13.32 1.81 -10.80
CA PRO A 184 -14.21 2.90 -11.13
C PRO A 184 -14.70 3.57 -9.84
N LEU A 185 -14.38 4.86 -9.69
CA LEU A 185 -14.76 5.65 -8.54
C LEU A 185 -16.05 6.46 -8.83
N PRO A 186 -16.99 6.59 -7.87
CA PRO A 186 -18.17 7.44 -8.01
C PRO A 186 -17.80 8.88 -8.39
N PRO A 187 -18.62 9.64 -9.15
CA PRO A 187 -18.24 10.98 -9.64
C PRO A 187 -17.79 11.99 -8.57
N ALA A 188 -18.32 11.89 -7.35
CA ALA A 188 -17.97 12.77 -6.22
C ALA A 188 -16.87 12.18 -5.31
N HIS A 189 -16.15 11.15 -5.75
CA HIS A 189 -15.11 10.51 -4.95
C HIS A 189 -13.91 11.45 -4.72
N PRO A 190 -13.41 11.60 -3.48
CA PRO A 190 -12.35 12.57 -3.15
C PRO A 190 -11.02 12.31 -3.88
N TYR A 191 -10.78 11.09 -4.35
CA TYR A 191 -9.52 10.75 -5.02
C TYR A 191 -9.49 11.07 -6.52
N HIS A 192 -10.63 11.36 -7.17
CA HIS A 192 -10.68 11.65 -8.60
C HIS A 192 -9.73 12.76 -9.04
N THR A 193 -9.62 13.83 -8.25
CA THR A 193 -8.78 14.98 -8.55
C THR A 193 -7.29 14.73 -8.28
N HIS A 194 -6.94 13.57 -7.75
CA HIS A 194 -5.59 13.26 -7.25
C HIS A 194 -5.00 11.98 -7.84
N THR A 195 -5.70 11.25 -8.71
CA THR A 195 -5.20 10.02 -9.32
C THR A 195 -3.87 10.23 -10.05
N ILE A 196 -2.90 9.36 -9.74
CA ILE A 196 -1.61 9.27 -10.41
C ILE A 196 -1.56 7.96 -11.20
N ASN A 197 -1.37 8.00 -12.52
CA ASN A 197 -1.43 6.78 -13.36
C ASN A 197 -0.44 5.68 -12.93
N ASP A 198 0.75 6.07 -12.49
CA ASP A 198 1.79 5.13 -12.03
C ASP A 198 1.61 4.66 -10.58
N ASN A 199 0.58 5.17 -9.89
CA ASN A 199 0.25 4.88 -8.51
C ASN A 199 -1.25 5.15 -8.23
N PRO A 200 -2.17 4.51 -8.99
CA PRO A 200 -3.60 4.81 -8.95
C PRO A 200 -4.24 4.25 -7.67
N PRO A 201 -5.48 4.65 -7.38
CA PRO A 201 -6.28 4.09 -6.29
C PRO A 201 -6.37 2.56 -6.36
N VAL A 202 -6.51 1.93 -5.20
CA VAL A 202 -6.68 0.48 -5.10
C VAL A 202 -7.78 0.18 -4.09
N ARG A 203 -8.62 -0.80 -4.43
CA ARG A 203 -9.68 -1.29 -3.54
C ARG A 203 -9.38 -2.72 -3.11
N SER A 204 -9.64 -3.02 -1.85
CA SER A 204 -9.42 -4.33 -1.24
C SER A 204 -10.34 -4.55 -0.03
N THR A 205 -10.63 -5.82 0.28
CA THR A 205 -11.26 -6.26 1.54
C THR A 205 -10.23 -6.84 2.52
N ILE A 206 -8.94 -6.65 2.24
CA ILE A 206 -7.86 -7.21 3.05
C ILE A 206 -7.70 -6.38 4.33
N CYS A 207 -7.93 -7.02 5.47
CA CYS A 207 -7.76 -6.42 6.78
C CYS A 207 -7.01 -7.36 7.73
N ARG A 208 -6.65 -6.80 8.88
CA ARG A 208 -6.01 -7.51 9.99
C ARG A 208 -7.10 -8.04 10.93
N GLN A 209 -6.98 -9.29 11.36
CA GLN A 209 -7.76 -9.87 12.47
C GLN A 209 -6.80 -10.56 13.46
N GLU A 210 -7.31 -10.96 14.63
CA GLU A 210 -6.55 -11.56 15.75
C GLU A 210 -5.68 -12.76 15.32
N GLY A 211 -6.07 -13.47 14.25
CA GLY A 211 -5.35 -14.62 13.70
C GLY A 211 -4.39 -14.35 12.54
N GLY A 212 -4.31 -13.14 11.99
CA GLY A 212 -3.51 -12.85 10.79
C GLY A 212 -4.22 -11.93 9.80
N TRP A 213 -3.82 -12.04 8.52
CA TRP A 213 -4.55 -11.39 7.43
C TRP A 213 -5.78 -12.19 7.03
N THR A 214 -6.85 -11.46 6.73
CA THR A 214 -8.13 -11.99 6.21
C THR A 214 -8.58 -11.17 4.99
N ALA A 215 -9.60 -11.66 4.29
CA ALA A 215 -10.18 -11.06 3.09
C ALA A 215 -11.69 -10.79 3.19
N ASP A 216 -12.25 -10.86 4.41
CA ASP A 216 -13.65 -10.59 4.76
C ASP A 216 -13.83 -9.22 5.44
N GLY A 217 -12.79 -8.39 5.40
CA GLY A 217 -12.83 -7.05 5.97
C GLY A 217 -13.71 -6.10 5.18
N ALA A 218 -13.98 -4.96 5.83
CA ALA A 218 -14.70 -3.87 5.19
C ALA A 218 -14.03 -3.44 3.87
N GLU A 219 -14.83 -3.18 2.84
CA GLU A 219 -14.32 -2.73 1.55
C GLU A 219 -13.65 -1.37 1.71
N THR A 220 -12.33 -1.35 1.50
CA THR A 220 -11.51 -0.15 1.64
C THR A 220 -10.94 0.26 0.29
N THR A 221 -11.11 1.51 -0.10
CA THR A 221 -10.40 2.14 -1.23
C THR A 221 -9.27 3.02 -0.69
N ASP A 222 -8.03 2.65 -0.97
CA ASP A 222 -6.84 3.48 -0.73
C ASP A 222 -6.62 4.46 -1.89
N ALA A 223 -6.17 5.67 -1.60
CA ALA A 223 -5.93 6.71 -2.61
C ALA A 223 -4.83 6.35 -3.62
N SER A 224 -3.97 5.39 -3.29
CA SER A 224 -2.92 4.87 -4.17
C SER A 224 -2.44 3.49 -3.74
N ILE A 225 -1.76 2.77 -4.64
CA ILE A 225 -1.06 1.53 -4.30
C ILE A 225 -0.05 1.75 -3.18
N SER A 226 0.70 2.85 -3.19
CA SER A 226 1.64 3.16 -2.10
C SER A 226 0.93 3.39 -0.77
N ALA A 227 -0.27 3.99 -0.77
CA ALA A 227 -1.08 4.16 0.43
C ALA A 227 -1.53 2.79 0.99
N PHE A 228 -2.01 1.89 0.12
CA PHE A 228 -2.32 0.51 0.49
C PHE A 228 -1.11 -0.21 1.09
N ILE A 229 0.04 -0.17 0.42
CA ILE A 229 1.27 -0.81 0.90
C ILE A 229 1.64 -0.29 2.28
N THR A 230 1.61 1.02 2.46
CA THR A 230 2.00 1.67 3.71
C THR A 230 1.01 1.34 4.84
N ARG A 231 -0.30 1.35 4.54
CA ARG A 231 -1.36 0.94 5.48
C ARG A 231 -1.16 -0.50 5.95
N VAL A 232 -0.88 -1.43 5.05
CA VAL A 232 -0.60 -2.83 5.39
C VAL A 232 0.63 -2.94 6.32
N ILE A 233 1.70 -2.19 6.05
CA ILE A 233 2.90 -2.18 6.92
C ILE A 233 2.60 -1.59 8.31
N LEU A 234 1.75 -0.56 8.40
CA LEU A 234 1.38 0.06 9.67
C LEU A 234 0.41 -0.78 10.51
N ALA A 235 -0.43 -1.61 9.89
CA ALA A 235 -1.48 -2.34 10.60
C ALA A 235 -0.99 -3.42 11.59
N VAL A 236 0.16 -4.05 11.32
CA VAL A 236 0.67 -5.15 12.18
C VAL A 236 1.12 -4.60 13.53
N SER A 237 0.57 -5.06 14.66
CA SER A 237 1.02 -4.53 15.96
C SER A 237 2.47 -4.92 16.25
N LEU A 238 3.20 -4.04 16.95
CA LEU A 238 4.58 -4.27 17.37
C LEU A 238 4.76 -3.94 18.84
N ALA A 239 5.89 -4.36 19.41
CA ALA A 239 6.32 -3.91 20.72
C ALA A 239 6.33 -2.37 20.79
N ASN A 240 5.98 -1.84 21.96
CA ASN A 240 5.90 -0.40 22.26
C ASN A 240 4.81 0.36 21.51
N TRP A 241 3.84 -0.32 20.92
CA TRP A 241 2.65 0.35 20.41
C TRP A 241 2.04 1.25 21.49
N GLY A 242 1.56 2.41 21.07
CA GLY A 242 0.90 3.37 21.94
C GLY A 242 -0.05 4.22 21.12
N LYS A 243 -1.26 4.42 21.65
CA LYS A 243 -2.34 5.12 20.97
C LYS A 243 -3.09 6.01 21.95
N THR A 244 -3.41 7.23 21.53
CA THR A 244 -4.32 8.10 22.28
C THR A 244 -5.78 7.69 22.03
N PRO A 245 -6.69 7.92 22.99
CA PRO A 245 -8.13 7.86 22.73
C PRO A 245 -8.52 8.78 21.56
N LEU A 246 -9.58 8.43 20.84
CA LEU A 246 -10.11 9.29 19.79
C LEU A 246 -10.64 10.60 20.39
N VAL A 247 -10.17 11.73 19.86
CA VAL A 247 -10.65 13.06 20.24
C VAL A 247 -11.53 13.59 19.11
N LEU A 248 -12.75 13.99 19.46
CA LEU A 248 -13.71 14.58 18.51
C LEU A 248 -13.48 16.08 18.41
N ILE A 249 -13.21 16.57 17.21
CA ILE A 249 -12.87 17.97 16.96
C ILE A 249 -13.65 18.49 15.76
N ASP A 250 -14.25 19.67 15.90
CA ASP A 250 -14.83 20.37 14.76
C ASP A 250 -13.70 20.83 13.81
N ARG A 251 -13.71 20.38 12.55
CA ARG A 251 -12.67 20.69 11.56
C ARG A 251 -12.47 22.19 11.32
N ARG A 252 -13.49 23.01 11.59
CA ARG A 252 -13.46 24.47 11.43
C ARG A 252 -13.00 25.19 12.69
N ALA A 253 -12.92 24.50 13.83
CA ALA A 253 -12.40 25.07 15.06
C ALA A 253 -10.88 25.33 14.97
N HIS A 254 -10.36 26.08 15.94
CA HIS A 254 -8.92 26.32 16.12
C HIS A 254 -8.20 26.87 14.87
N GLY A 255 -8.88 27.71 14.10
CA GLY A 255 -8.32 28.32 12.90
C GLY A 255 -8.42 27.46 11.64
N GLY A 256 -9.20 26.37 11.65
CA GLY A 256 -9.45 25.54 10.48
C GLY A 256 -8.26 24.68 10.07
N VAL A 257 -7.35 24.35 11.00
CA VAL A 257 -6.14 23.57 10.73
C VAL A 257 -6.48 22.19 10.14
N LEU A 258 -7.48 21.52 10.73
CA LEU A 258 -7.96 20.23 10.23
C LEU A 258 -8.63 20.38 8.87
N ASP A 259 -9.50 21.38 8.68
CA ASP A 259 -10.12 21.63 7.36
C ASP A 259 -9.06 21.85 6.26
N GLY A 260 -8.00 22.60 6.57
CA GLY A 260 -6.84 22.72 5.70
C GLY A 260 -6.24 21.35 5.38
N LEU A 261 -5.84 20.59 6.38
CA LEU A 261 -5.20 19.27 6.23
C LEU A 261 -6.05 18.26 5.42
N LEU A 262 -7.36 18.28 5.61
CA LEU A 262 -8.31 17.41 4.92
C LEU A 262 -8.53 17.81 3.45
N ASN A 263 -8.33 19.07 3.09
CA ASN A 263 -8.45 19.54 1.71
C ASN A 263 -7.13 19.43 0.91
N HIS A 264 -6.02 18.97 1.52
CA HIS A 264 -4.77 18.74 0.79
C HIS A 264 -4.83 17.46 -0.06
N SER A 265 -3.98 17.39 -1.09
CA SER A 265 -3.83 16.17 -1.88
C SER A 265 -3.32 15.00 -1.00
N PRO A 266 -3.89 13.79 -1.15
CA PRO A 266 -3.45 12.60 -0.43
C PRO A 266 -2.07 12.09 -0.87
N HIS A 267 -1.40 12.77 -1.81
CA HIS A 267 -0.04 12.46 -2.27
C HIS A 267 0.99 13.53 -1.91
N GLN A 268 0.56 14.61 -1.25
CA GLN A 268 1.45 15.70 -0.86
C GLN A 268 1.40 15.86 0.66
N PRO A 269 2.45 15.46 1.38
CA PRO A 269 2.47 15.62 2.82
C PRO A 269 2.40 17.11 3.18
N PRO A 270 1.61 17.48 4.19
CA PRO A 270 1.61 18.84 4.72
C PRO A 270 2.98 19.16 5.36
N ASN A 271 3.23 20.44 5.59
CA ASN A 271 4.47 20.88 6.24
C ASN A 271 4.73 20.12 7.54
N ARG A 272 5.98 19.71 7.76
CA ARG A 272 6.46 18.96 8.93
C ARG A 272 5.97 17.51 9.05
N CYS A 273 5.41 16.97 7.98
CA CYS A 273 5.08 15.55 7.87
C CYS A 273 5.96 14.88 6.82
N THR A 274 6.27 13.61 7.06
CA THR A 274 7.09 12.79 6.15
C THR A 274 6.26 12.29 4.98
N ALA A 275 5.05 11.80 5.27
CA ALA A 275 4.13 11.24 4.29
C ALA A 275 2.69 11.43 4.74
N ILE A 276 1.77 11.36 3.78
CA ILE A 276 0.33 11.29 4.03
C ILE A 276 -0.24 10.13 3.22
N MET A 277 -1.17 9.41 3.82
CA MET A 277 -1.95 8.37 3.17
C MET A 277 -3.41 8.68 3.39
N ALA A 278 -4.25 8.28 2.43
CA ALA A 278 -5.69 8.35 2.59
C ALA A 278 -6.30 7.03 2.16
N SER A 279 -7.28 6.58 2.94
CA SER A 279 -8.14 5.45 2.64
C SER A 279 -9.58 5.80 2.96
N ARG A 280 -10.52 5.02 2.42
CA ARG A 280 -11.94 5.21 2.60
C ARG A 280 -12.62 3.85 2.76
N LEU A 281 -13.43 3.70 3.80
CA LEU A 281 -14.28 2.54 4.01
C LEU A 281 -15.60 2.80 3.28
N ASP A 282 -15.79 2.13 2.14
CA ASP A 282 -16.87 2.41 1.20
C ASP A 282 -18.18 1.68 1.53
N ASP A 283 -18.11 0.62 2.33
CA ASP A 283 -19.26 -0.21 2.74
C ASP A 283 -19.99 0.31 3.99
N ARG A 284 -19.39 1.24 4.74
CA ARG A 284 -20.07 1.91 5.85
C ARG A 284 -21.05 2.96 5.34
N TYR A 285 -22.14 3.14 6.09
CA TYR A 285 -23.11 4.21 5.84
C TYR A 285 -23.23 5.15 7.05
N PRO A 286 -22.72 6.40 6.96
CA PRO A 286 -21.98 6.98 5.83
C PRO A 286 -20.52 6.44 5.73
N PRO A 287 -19.89 6.52 4.54
CA PRO A 287 -18.56 5.97 4.31
C PRO A 287 -17.49 6.75 5.09
N LEU A 288 -16.56 6.08 5.76
CA LEU A 288 -15.56 6.75 6.60
C LEU A 288 -14.28 7.04 5.80
N GLU A 289 -13.86 8.30 5.69
CA GLU A 289 -12.54 8.64 5.15
C GLU A 289 -11.51 8.68 6.29
N ILE A 290 -10.36 8.04 6.07
CA ILE A 290 -9.24 8.01 7.01
C ILE A 290 -8.06 8.68 6.34
N ARG A 291 -7.40 9.59 7.05
CA ARG A 291 -6.08 10.12 6.68
C ARG A 291 -5.07 9.81 7.74
N THR A 292 -4.00 9.14 7.32
CA THR A 292 -2.85 8.85 8.16
C THR A 292 -1.75 9.83 7.82
N VAL A 293 -1.24 10.55 8.81
CA VAL A 293 -0.23 11.58 8.66
C VAL A 293 1.03 11.15 9.39
N LEU A 294 2.05 10.73 8.63
CA LEU A 294 3.30 10.22 9.18
C LEU A 294 4.19 11.38 9.64
N LEU A 295 4.57 11.38 10.92
CA LEU A 295 5.30 12.46 11.58
C LEU A 295 6.82 12.23 11.60
N THR A 296 7.24 10.99 11.79
CA THR A 296 8.66 10.63 11.88
C THR A 296 9.25 10.44 10.49
N PRO A 297 10.52 10.79 10.27
CA PRO A 297 11.20 10.43 9.03
C PRO A 297 11.38 8.91 8.93
N PHE A 298 11.47 8.40 7.71
CA PHE A 298 11.60 6.96 7.44
C PHE A 298 12.90 6.31 7.94
N ASN A 299 13.85 7.11 8.43
CA ASN A 299 15.11 6.67 9.04
C ASN A 299 15.15 6.92 10.55
N GLY A 300 13.99 7.22 11.16
CA GLY A 300 13.86 7.43 12.60
C GLY A 300 13.95 6.12 13.40
N PRO A 301 14.21 6.18 14.71
CA PRO A 301 14.30 4.99 15.57
C PRO A 301 12.93 4.39 15.94
N PHE A 302 11.83 5.11 15.69
CA PHE A 302 10.46 4.68 15.90
C PHE A 302 9.55 5.36 14.88
N VAL A 303 8.34 4.86 14.71
CA VAL A 303 7.32 5.43 13.82
C VAL A 303 6.28 6.17 14.66
N ALA A 304 5.93 7.40 14.29
CA ALA A 304 4.76 8.08 14.83
C ALA A 304 3.91 8.70 13.73
N TRP A 305 2.60 8.66 13.91
CA TRP A 305 1.62 9.19 12.97
C TRP A 305 0.35 9.67 13.68
N ILE A 306 -0.50 10.36 12.93
CA ILE A 306 -1.83 10.76 13.36
C ILE A 306 -2.84 10.15 12.40
N ASP A 307 -3.87 9.53 12.94
CA ASP A 307 -5.05 9.13 12.18
C ASP A 307 -6.16 10.18 12.35
N LEU A 308 -6.73 10.58 11.22
CA LEU A 308 -7.86 11.48 11.11
C LEU A 308 -9.02 10.70 10.47
N CYS A 309 -10.04 10.38 11.23
CA CYS A 309 -11.24 9.73 10.70
C CYS A 309 -12.34 10.77 10.50
N ILE A 310 -12.92 10.78 9.31
CA ILE A 310 -13.83 11.82 8.83
C ILE A 310 -15.15 11.16 8.47
N VAL A 311 -16.20 11.56 9.19
CA VAL A 311 -17.55 11.11 8.90
C VAL A 311 -18.19 12.10 7.92
N PRO A 312 -18.65 11.67 6.74
CA PRO A 312 -19.33 12.51 5.77
C PRO A 312 -20.49 13.26 6.41
N ASP A 313 -20.78 14.44 5.86
CA ASP A 313 -21.89 15.31 6.27
C ASP A 313 -21.81 15.85 7.71
N THR A 314 -20.71 15.58 8.42
CA THR A 314 -20.39 16.20 9.70
C THR A 314 -19.23 17.18 9.58
N ASN A 315 -19.07 18.05 10.57
CA ASN A 315 -17.84 18.81 10.75
C ASN A 315 -16.90 18.14 11.76
N ILE A 316 -17.23 16.94 12.25
CA ILE A 316 -16.46 16.28 13.29
C ILE A 316 -15.38 15.40 12.65
N VAL A 317 -14.17 15.54 13.18
CA VAL A 317 -13.01 14.72 12.84
C VAL A 317 -12.57 14.02 14.11
N PHE A 318 -12.42 12.70 14.03
CA PHE A 318 -11.80 11.92 15.09
C PHE A 318 -10.29 11.97 14.89
N VAL A 319 -9.57 12.35 15.93
CA VAL A 319 -8.11 12.49 15.89
C VAL A 319 -7.49 11.55 16.90
N SER A 320 -6.50 10.76 16.47
CA SER A 320 -5.70 9.90 17.33
C SER A 320 -4.22 10.01 16.95
N ALA A 321 -3.34 10.11 17.93
CA ALA A 321 -1.90 9.94 17.76
C ALA A 321 -1.50 8.50 18.08
N LEU A 322 -0.60 7.95 17.26
CA LEU A 322 -0.10 6.59 17.37
C LEU A 322 1.41 6.58 17.25
N THR A 323 2.08 5.67 17.97
CA THR A 323 3.54 5.58 17.96
C THR A 323 4.07 4.20 18.32
N THR A 324 5.31 3.94 17.92
CA THR A 324 6.14 2.83 18.39
C THR A 324 7.34 3.30 19.23
N GLU A 325 7.38 4.58 19.63
CA GLU A 325 8.40 5.12 20.55
C GLU A 325 8.35 4.34 21.86
N PRO A 326 9.41 3.77 22.42
CA PRO A 326 9.36 3.08 23.72
C PRO A 326 8.74 3.95 24.83
N PRO A 327 7.78 3.44 25.63
CA PRO A 327 7.16 4.23 26.68
C PRO A 327 8.13 4.48 27.83
N VAL A 328 7.99 5.64 28.47
CA VAL A 328 8.62 5.95 29.76
C VAL A 328 7.55 6.25 30.81
N GLY A 329 7.94 6.34 32.09
CA GLY A 329 7.01 6.64 33.19
C GLY A 329 6.05 5.50 33.52
N ASP A 330 4.99 5.84 34.26
CA ASP A 330 3.95 4.92 34.69
C ASP A 330 2.89 4.73 33.59
N ALA A 331 2.23 3.56 33.56
CA ALA A 331 1.17 3.29 32.57
C ALA A 331 -0.04 4.24 32.70
N SER A 332 -0.22 4.86 33.86
CA SER A 332 -1.25 5.86 34.14
C SER A 332 -0.90 7.27 33.66
N ASP A 333 0.34 7.52 33.26
CA ASP A 333 0.77 8.84 32.82
C ASP A 333 0.11 9.23 31.49
N ALA A 334 0.00 10.54 31.24
CA ALA A 334 -0.53 11.03 29.97
C ALA A 334 0.39 10.65 28.81
N PHE A 335 -0.17 10.56 27.61
CA PHE A 335 0.56 10.18 26.40
C PHE A 335 1.82 11.03 26.18
N LYS A 336 1.75 12.34 26.45
CA LYS A 336 2.93 13.23 26.32
C LYS A 336 4.07 12.90 27.28
N ASP A 337 3.73 12.38 28.45
CA ASP A 337 4.70 12.06 29.50
C ASP A 337 5.29 10.66 29.22
N ARG A 338 4.46 9.75 28.68
CA ARG A 338 4.90 8.41 28.25
C ARG A 338 5.68 8.41 26.93
N ARG A 339 5.37 9.33 26.01
CA ARG A 339 5.92 9.40 24.64
C ARG A 339 6.51 10.79 24.35
N PRO A 340 7.56 11.19 25.10
CA PRO A 340 8.08 12.57 25.09
C PRO A 340 8.67 13.01 23.75
N VAL A 341 9.08 12.09 22.87
CA VAL A 341 9.59 12.42 21.53
C VAL A 341 8.45 12.55 20.52
N THR A 342 7.40 11.72 20.62
CA THR A 342 6.24 11.77 19.74
C THR A 342 5.37 13.00 20.00
N ALA A 343 5.10 13.31 21.25
CA ALA A 343 4.17 14.38 21.63
C ALA A 343 4.46 15.75 20.98
N PRO A 344 5.70 16.27 20.96
CA PRO A 344 5.98 17.54 20.29
C PRO A 344 5.82 17.46 18.75
N LEU A 345 5.91 16.28 18.13
CA LEU A 345 5.71 16.12 16.68
C LEU A 345 4.25 16.29 16.29
N VAL A 346 3.31 15.91 17.16
CA VAL A 346 1.86 16.04 16.92
C VAL A 346 1.45 17.52 16.71
N GLY A 347 2.11 18.45 17.41
CA GLY A 347 1.88 19.88 17.28
C GLY A 347 2.22 20.48 15.91
N GLY A 348 3.06 19.80 15.12
CA GLY A 348 3.46 20.24 13.78
C GLY A 348 2.26 20.39 12.84
N PRO A 349 1.56 19.30 12.49
CA PRO A 349 0.41 19.34 11.59
C PRO A 349 -0.89 19.80 12.26
N LEU A 350 -1.09 19.56 13.56
CA LEU A 350 -2.38 19.86 14.21
C LEU A 350 -2.47 21.26 14.83
N GLY A 351 -1.34 21.95 15.00
CA GLY A 351 -1.26 23.15 15.82
C GLY A 351 -1.34 22.83 17.32
N SER A 352 -0.92 23.78 18.16
CA SER A 352 -0.75 23.55 19.60
C SER A 352 -2.05 23.16 20.30
N THR A 353 -3.16 23.86 20.04
CA THR A 353 -4.42 23.64 20.76
C THR A 353 -4.97 22.24 20.54
N ILE A 354 -4.99 21.77 19.29
CA ILE A 354 -5.50 20.43 18.98
C ILE A 354 -4.52 19.36 19.48
N ALA A 355 -3.21 19.57 19.30
CA ALA A 355 -2.21 18.64 19.80
C ALA A 355 -2.33 18.45 21.31
N ASP A 356 -2.53 19.53 22.08
CA ASP A 356 -2.76 19.46 23.52
C ASP A 356 -4.00 18.63 23.88
N MET A 357 -5.09 18.73 23.11
CA MET A 357 -6.28 17.91 23.36
C MET A 357 -6.03 16.41 23.17
N VAL A 358 -5.09 16.05 22.29
CA VAL A 358 -4.71 14.67 21.94
C VAL A 358 -3.68 14.12 22.93
N VAL A 359 -2.55 14.81 23.12
CA VAL A 359 -1.40 14.27 23.85
C VAL A 359 -1.53 14.36 25.39
N ASN A 360 -2.49 15.14 25.90
CA ASN A 360 -2.79 15.18 27.34
C ASN A 360 -3.73 14.04 27.79
N ARG A 361 -4.15 13.15 26.89
CA ARG A 361 -4.96 11.97 27.23
C ARG A 361 -4.07 10.85 27.75
N GLN A 362 -4.59 10.05 28.67
CA GLN A 362 -3.97 8.78 29.03
C GLN A 362 -3.98 7.86 27.80
N GLU A 363 -2.88 7.16 27.57
CA GLU A 363 -2.77 6.18 26.49
C GLU A 363 -3.79 5.05 26.70
N VAL A 364 -4.44 4.60 25.62
CA VAL A 364 -5.33 3.43 25.69
C VAL A 364 -4.45 2.21 25.94
N ALA A 365 -4.81 1.38 26.92
CA ALA A 365 -4.14 0.10 27.10
C ALA A 365 -4.38 -0.74 25.84
N ASP A 366 -3.37 -1.50 25.41
CA ASP A 366 -3.55 -2.55 24.42
C ASP A 366 -4.42 -3.65 25.05
N GLU A 367 -5.71 -3.39 25.22
CA GLU A 367 -6.69 -4.44 25.18
C GLU A 367 -6.66 -4.90 23.72
N GLU A 368 -6.06 -6.07 23.48
CA GLU A 368 -6.23 -6.79 22.22
C GLU A 368 -7.70 -6.64 21.84
N GLU A 369 -7.99 -6.17 20.62
CA GLU A 369 -9.35 -5.90 20.12
C GLU A 369 -10.19 -7.19 20.19
N GLY A 370 -10.67 -7.50 21.40
CA GLY A 370 -11.68 -8.48 21.68
C GLY A 370 -12.95 -7.96 21.04
N ALA A 371 -13.56 -8.82 20.25
CA ALA A 371 -14.80 -8.55 19.55
C ALA A 371 -15.88 -8.04 20.52
N ASP A 372 -16.15 -6.74 20.48
CA ASP A 372 -17.39 -6.16 20.99
C ASP A 372 -18.14 -5.59 19.78
N ASP A 373 -18.81 -6.48 19.07
CA ASP A 373 -20.11 -6.24 18.45
C ASP A 373 -20.95 -7.50 18.73
N GLU A 374 -21.27 -7.70 20.01
CA GLU A 374 -22.35 -8.56 20.45
C GLU A 374 -23.68 -7.94 19.97
N ASP A 375 -24.16 -8.37 18.80
CA ASP A 375 -25.58 -8.33 18.51
C ASP A 375 -26.25 -9.45 19.32
N GLY A 376 -26.45 -9.17 20.61
CA GLY A 376 -27.40 -9.88 21.45
C GLY A 376 -28.81 -9.53 20.99
N GLU A 377 -29.40 -10.36 20.13
CA GLU A 377 -30.85 -10.46 20.06
C GLU A 377 -31.28 -11.70 20.87
N ASP A 378 -32.01 -11.40 21.94
CA ASP A 378 -32.53 -12.31 22.94
C ASP A 378 -33.41 -13.41 22.33
N ASP A 379 -32.99 -14.66 22.52
CA ASP A 379 -33.86 -15.83 22.48
C ASP A 379 -34.78 -15.81 23.73
N ASP A 380 -35.89 -15.09 23.66
CA ASP A 380 -37.01 -15.27 24.60
C ASP A 380 -37.88 -16.46 24.11
N ASP A 381 -37.41 -17.66 24.44
CA ASP A 381 -38.20 -18.89 24.47
C ASP A 381 -38.66 -19.12 25.92
N ASP A 382 -39.92 -18.82 26.22
CA ASP A 382 -40.60 -19.39 27.38
C ASP A 382 -42.08 -19.62 27.07
N GLY A 383 -42.39 -20.89 26.80
CA GLY A 383 -43.73 -21.39 26.56
C GLY A 383 -44.64 -21.37 27.79
N SER A 384 -45.95 -21.41 27.52
CA SER A 384 -46.89 -22.12 28.38
C SER A 384 -48.18 -22.36 27.62
N ASP A 385 -48.58 -23.63 27.62
CA ASP A 385 -49.85 -24.18 27.18
C ASP A 385 -51.06 -23.40 27.72
N SER A 386 -52.09 -23.25 26.89
CA SER A 386 -53.47 -23.38 27.35
C SER A 386 -54.37 -23.74 26.18
N ASP A 387 -54.94 -24.94 26.30
CA ASP A 387 -56.07 -25.46 25.54
C ASP A 387 -57.24 -24.47 25.54
N ASP A 388 -57.99 -24.41 24.43
CA ASP A 388 -59.44 -24.60 24.49
C ASP A 388 -60.03 -24.72 23.07
N ASP A 389 -60.89 -25.71 22.98
CA ASP A 389 -61.74 -26.15 21.88
C ASP A 389 -62.53 -25.02 21.20
N MET A 390 -62.87 -25.20 19.92
CA MET A 390 -64.27 -25.08 19.45
C MET A 390 -64.44 -25.67 18.05
N ASP A 391 -65.43 -26.55 17.99
CA ASP A 391 -65.93 -27.33 16.87
C ASP A 391 -66.49 -26.48 15.73
N GLY A 392 -66.53 -27.07 14.53
CA GLY A 392 -67.20 -26.52 13.37
C GLY A 392 -67.25 -27.48 12.20
N GLU A 393 -68.13 -28.48 12.30
CA GLU A 393 -68.52 -29.45 11.27
C GLU A 393 -69.05 -28.82 9.96
N LEU A 394 -69.26 -29.72 8.98
CA LEU A 394 -70.15 -29.68 7.81
C LEU A 394 -69.41 -29.54 6.46
N GLU A 395 -69.12 -30.66 5.78
CA GLU A 395 -70.01 -31.49 4.93
C GLU A 395 -70.08 -31.01 3.47
N GLY A 396 -69.97 -31.95 2.52
CA GLY A 396 -70.68 -31.85 1.25
C GLY A 396 -69.88 -32.02 -0.04
N ASP A 397 -69.48 -33.26 -0.33
CA ASP A 397 -69.74 -34.03 -1.56
C ASP A 397 -69.58 -33.47 -3.00
N ALA A 398 -69.08 -34.42 -3.82
CA ALA A 398 -69.56 -34.82 -5.14
C ALA A 398 -68.83 -34.32 -6.41
N ASP A 399 -68.12 -35.31 -6.98
CA ASP A 399 -68.20 -35.81 -8.36
C ASP A 399 -67.80 -34.94 -9.55
N GLY A 400 -66.92 -35.52 -10.37
CA GLY A 400 -66.67 -35.10 -11.74
C GLY A 400 -65.60 -35.92 -12.44
N ASP A 401 -65.88 -37.19 -12.71
CA ASP A 401 -65.14 -38.02 -13.68
C ASP A 401 -65.92 -37.96 -15.01
N GLY A 402 -65.25 -37.57 -16.10
CA GLY A 402 -65.84 -37.40 -17.44
C GLY A 402 -64.87 -36.83 -18.46
#